data_AF-A0A417WDP9-F1
#
_entry.id   AF-A0A417WDP9-F1
#
_cell.length_a   1.000
_cell.length_b   1.000
_cell.length_c   1.000
_cell.angle_alpha   90.00
_cell.angle_beta   90.00
_cell.angle_gamma   90.00
#
_symmetry.space_group_name_H-M   'P 1'
#
loop_
_entity.id
_entity.type
_entity.pdbx_description
1 polymer ?
#
loop_
_entity_poly.entity_id
_entity_poly.type
_entity_poly.pdbx_seq_one_letter_code
_entity_poly.pdbx_strand_id
1 'polypeptide(L)'
;MAQHAILRFEKHKGNPARPLEAHHERQKEQYASNPDLERGESASKTGRKHIPTRLFKQAVNLSKQARAIEATLDGITPFNAGKKKEEALSLLKKWFPQMENFSGQLKKYKVTINDLLAENEQLEARAKASEKGKMKDTMERAKLESELKDIQRLVDRIPPEVLAELKR
;
A
#
# COMPACT_ATOMS: atom_id res chain seq x y z
N MET A 1 13.93 -37.56 -53.27
CA MET A 1 14.56 -37.33 -51.94
C MET A 1 14.36 -35.87 -51.58
N ALA A 2 13.57 -35.56 -50.55
CA ALA A 2 13.27 -34.19 -50.16
C ALA A 2 14.43 -33.62 -49.31
N GLN A 3 15.01 -32.51 -49.75
CA GLN A 3 16.09 -31.82 -49.05
C GLN A 3 15.46 -30.83 -48.06
N HIS A 4 15.54 -31.12 -46.76
CA HIS A 4 15.07 -30.20 -45.73
C HIS A 4 16.24 -29.32 -45.26
N ALA A 5 16.18 -28.02 -45.56
CA ALA A 5 17.14 -27.04 -45.06
C ALA A 5 16.82 -26.71 -43.60
N ILE A 6 17.69 -27.10 -42.68
CA ILE A 6 17.60 -26.71 -41.25
C ILE A 6 18.23 -25.32 -41.11
N LEU A 7 17.40 -24.28 -40.95
CA LEU A 7 17.85 -22.93 -40.61
C LEU A 7 18.48 -22.94 -39.21
N ARG A 8 19.81 -22.86 -39.14
CA ARG A 8 20.55 -22.65 -37.88
C ARG A 8 20.52 -21.16 -37.56
N PHE A 9 19.75 -20.77 -36.55
CA PHE A 9 19.79 -19.41 -36.00
C PHE A 9 21.12 -19.18 -35.27
N GLU A 10 21.86 -18.18 -35.71
CA GLU A 10 23.10 -17.74 -35.08
C GLU A 10 22.77 -17.02 -33.76
N LYS A 11 23.23 -17.60 -32.65
CA LYS A 11 22.92 -17.09 -31.31
C LYS A 11 23.84 -15.92 -31.00
N HIS A 12 23.43 -14.70 -31.38
CA HIS A 12 24.13 -13.49 -30.93
C HIS A 12 24.04 -13.40 -29.40
N LYS A 13 25.18 -13.56 -28.71
CA LYS A 13 25.30 -13.21 -27.29
C LYS A 13 25.20 -11.70 -27.19
N GLY A 14 24.02 -11.18 -26.84
CA GLY A 14 23.82 -9.78 -26.53
C GLY A 14 24.83 -9.32 -25.46
N ASN A 15 25.40 -8.14 -25.68
CA ASN A 15 26.31 -7.48 -24.75
C ASN A 15 25.68 -7.41 -23.34
N PRO A 16 26.43 -7.58 -22.23
CA PRO A 16 25.84 -7.44 -20.90
C PRO A 16 25.23 -6.04 -20.78
N ALA A 17 23.98 -5.97 -20.32
CA ALA A 17 23.30 -4.72 -20.04
C ALA A 17 24.23 -3.86 -19.17
N ARG A 18 24.45 -2.61 -19.60
CA ARG A 18 25.25 -1.64 -18.83
C ARG A 18 24.76 -1.60 -17.37
N PRO A 19 25.65 -1.33 -16.39
CA PRO A 19 25.27 -1.39 -14.98
C PRO A 19 24.06 -0.49 -14.72
N LEU A 20 23.07 -1.00 -13.99
CA LEU A 20 21.95 -0.26 -13.41
C LEU A 20 22.42 0.79 -12.37
N GLU A 21 23.62 1.36 -12.50
CA GLU A 21 24.17 2.35 -11.56
C GLU A 21 23.41 3.68 -11.61
N ALA A 22 22.67 3.95 -12.69
CA ALA A 22 21.71 5.06 -12.74
C ALA A 22 20.43 4.82 -11.90
N HIS A 23 20.18 3.59 -11.44
CA HIS A 23 19.09 3.26 -10.51
C HIS A 23 19.47 3.43 -9.05
N HIS A 24 20.58 4.10 -8.74
CA HIS A 24 20.76 4.72 -7.43
C HIS A 24 19.85 5.95 -7.27
N GLU A 25 18.56 5.73 -7.46
CA GLU A 25 17.41 6.54 -7.04
C GLU A 25 17.28 6.64 -5.51
N ARG A 26 18.34 6.31 -4.76
CA ARG A 26 18.44 6.47 -3.31
C ARG A 26 18.49 7.94 -2.87
N GLN A 27 18.66 8.89 -3.80
CA GLN A 27 18.75 10.33 -3.54
C GLN A 27 17.84 11.17 -4.45
N LYS A 28 16.75 10.61 -5.01
CA LYS A 28 15.66 11.46 -5.53
C LYS A 28 14.84 11.94 -4.34
N GLU A 29 15.29 13.02 -3.71
CA GLU A 29 14.69 13.61 -2.50
C GLU A 29 13.24 14.06 -2.72
N GLN A 30 12.81 14.34 -3.96
CA GLN A 30 11.43 14.76 -4.24
C GLN A 30 10.92 14.16 -5.55
N TYR A 31 9.92 13.26 -5.47
CA TYR A 31 9.06 13.00 -6.61
C TYR A 31 8.11 14.21 -6.74
N ALA A 32 8.47 15.17 -7.60
CA ALA A 32 7.61 16.31 -7.93
C ALA A 32 6.23 15.89 -8.50
N SER A 33 6.08 14.61 -8.88
CA SER A 33 4.84 14.01 -9.36
C SER A 33 3.81 13.73 -8.27
N ASN A 34 4.18 13.77 -6.98
CA ASN A 34 3.26 13.51 -5.86
C ASN A 34 3.46 14.53 -4.72
N PRO A 35 3.16 15.83 -4.95
CA PRO A 35 3.40 16.89 -3.97
C PRO A 35 2.53 16.77 -2.71
N ASP A 36 1.38 16.10 -2.82
CA ASP A 36 0.40 15.97 -1.74
C ASP A 36 0.66 14.76 -0.82
N LEU A 37 1.59 13.88 -1.22
CA LEU A 37 1.96 12.70 -0.46
C LEU A 37 3.19 13.02 0.41
N GLU A 38 2.96 13.17 1.72
CA GLU A 38 4.06 13.20 2.67
C GLU A 38 4.83 11.88 2.60
N ARG A 39 6.13 11.95 2.29
CA ARG A 39 7.01 10.79 2.37
C ARG A 39 7.07 10.34 3.83
N GLY A 40 6.68 9.10 4.08
CA GLY A 40 6.78 8.52 5.43
C GLY A 40 8.19 8.62 6.00
N GLU A 41 8.28 8.84 7.31
CA GLU A 41 9.56 8.94 8.02
C GLU A 41 10.34 7.63 7.96
N SER A 42 11.66 7.72 7.77
CA SER A 42 12.52 6.56 7.60
C SER A 42 12.66 5.77 8.91
N ALA A 43 12.82 4.44 8.79
CA ALA A 43 12.99 3.54 9.94
C ALA A 43 14.17 3.92 10.86
N SER A 44 15.20 4.59 10.31
CA SER A 44 16.32 5.12 11.07
C SER A 44 15.94 6.29 11.99
N LYS A 45 14.98 7.13 11.58
CA LYS A 45 14.49 8.25 12.38
C LYS A 45 13.43 7.79 13.38
N THR A 46 12.58 6.85 13.00
CA THR A 46 11.47 6.39 13.84
C THR A 46 11.84 5.24 14.78
N GLY A 47 13.00 4.60 14.60
CA GLY A 47 13.40 3.44 15.40
C GLY A 47 12.52 2.21 15.19
N ARG A 48 11.65 2.20 14.17
CA ARG A 48 10.68 1.13 13.92
C ARG A 48 11.39 -0.20 13.68
N LYS A 49 11.08 -1.20 14.52
CA LYS A 49 11.57 -2.56 14.37
C LYS A 49 10.87 -3.22 13.18
N HIS A 50 11.65 -3.53 12.14
CA HIS A 50 11.11 -4.18 10.94
C HIS A 50 10.77 -5.65 11.20
N ILE A 51 9.55 -6.04 10.86
CA ILE A 51 9.16 -7.45 10.80
C ILE A 51 9.61 -8.01 9.44
N PRO A 52 10.43 -9.07 9.41
CA PRO A 52 10.95 -9.60 8.16
C PRO A 52 9.83 -10.00 7.19
N THR A 53 9.94 -9.56 5.93
CA THR A 53 9.00 -9.90 4.84
C THR A 53 8.79 -11.40 4.65
N ARG A 54 9.79 -12.22 4.99
CA ARG A 54 9.69 -13.69 4.98
C ARG A 54 8.60 -14.24 5.91
N LEU A 55 8.38 -13.61 7.09
CA LEU A 55 7.36 -14.04 8.04
C LEU A 55 5.96 -13.91 7.42
N PHE A 56 5.70 -12.80 6.72
CA PHE A 56 4.45 -12.58 6.01
C PHE A 56 4.25 -13.57 4.86
N LYS A 57 5.30 -13.87 4.08
CA LYS A 57 5.23 -14.88 3.02
C LYS A 57 4.88 -16.26 3.58
N GLN A 58 5.47 -16.62 4.73
CA GLN A 58 5.17 -17.88 5.42
C GLN A 58 3.72 -17.92 5.92
N ALA A 59 3.23 -16.83 6.52
CA ALA A 59 1.84 -16.69 6.93
C ALA A 59 0.88 -16.88 5.75
N VAL A 60 1.12 -16.19 4.62
CA VAL A 60 0.29 -16.32 3.41
C VAL A 60 0.26 -17.75 2.87
N ASN A 61 1.40 -18.44 2.87
CA ASN A 61 1.46 -19.83 2.43
C ASN A 61 0.66 -20.76 3.37
N LEU A 62 0.81 -20.60 4.68
CA LEU A 62 0.05 -21.37 5.68
C LEU A 62 -1.45 -21.09 5.57
N SER A 63 -1.86 -19.85 5.32
CA SER A 63 -3.26 -19.50 5.09
C SER A 63 -3.82 -20.13 3.81
N LYS A 64 -3.03 -20.22 2.73
CA LYS A 64 -3.46 -20.92 1.50
C LYS A 64 -3.68 -22.41 1.76
N GLN A 65 -2.76 -23.05 2.49
CA GLN A 65 -2.91 -24.45 2.88
C GLN A 65 -4.13 -24.66 3.79
N ALA A 66 -4.36 -23.75 4.75
CA ALA A 66 -5.55 -23.79 5.62
C ALA A 66 -6.85 -23.71 4.81
N ARG A 67 -6.95 -22.79 3.84
CA ARG A 67 -8.13 -22.71 2.95
C ARG A 67 -8.32 -23.97 2.10
N ALA A 68 -7.23 -24.60 1.65
CA ALA A 68 -7.33 -25.85 0.92
C ALA A 68 -7.87 -26.98 1.82
N ILE A 69 -7.42 -27.03 3.08
CA ILE A 69 -7.94 -27.95 4.09
C ILE A 69 -9.44 -27.69 4.34
N GLU A 70 -9.83 -26.44 4.59
CA GLU A 70 -11.23 -26.04 4.77
C GLU A 70 -12.09 -26.48 3.58
N ALA A 71 -11.66 -26.18 2.34
CA ALA A 71 -12.37 -26.61 1.15
C ALA A 71 -12.49 -28.14 1.02
N THR A 72 -11.47 -28.90 1.42
CA THR A 72 -11.56 -30.38 1.44
C THR A 72 -12.50 -30.91 2.50
N LEU A 73 -12.61 -30.23 3.65
CA LEU A 73 -13.53 -30.58 4.73
C LEU A 73 -14.98 -30.26 4.34
N ASP A 74 -15.22 -29.10 3.73
CA ASP A 74 -16.53 -28.68 3.24
C ASP A 74 -17.02 -29.56 2.09
N GLY A 75 -16.10 -30.08 1.27
CA GLY A 75 -16.38 -31.01 0.18
C GLY A 75 -16.69 -32.45 0.61
N ILE A 76 -16.75 -32.75 1.91
CA ILE A 76 -17.10 -34.08 2.43
C ILE A 76 -18.60 -34.32 2.24
N THR A 77 -18.92 -35.26 1.35
CA THR A 77 -20.27 -35.75 1.11
C THR A 77 -20.35 -37.24 1.46
N PRO A 78 -21.54 -37.81 1.76
CA PRO A 78 -21.67 -39.23 2.10
C PRO A 78 -21.06 -40.19 1.07
N PHE A 79 -21.02 -39.79 -0.20
CA PHE A 79 -20.50 -40.60 -1.31
C PHE A 79 -18.97 -40.60 -1.43
N ASN A 80 -18.28 -39.57 -0.93
CA ASN A 80 -16.83 -39.41 -1.08
C ASN A 80 -16.07 -39.28 0.27
N ALA A 81 -16.78 -39.47 1.39
CA ALA A 81 -16.30 -39.19 2.73
C ALA A 81 -15.01 -39.93 3.10
N GLY A 82 -14.84 -41.20 2.69
CA GLY A 82 -13.63 -41.97 2.97
C GLY A 82 -12.38 -41.30 2.37
N LYS A 83 -12.41 -41.06 1.06
CA LYS A 83 -11.27 -40.46 0.33
C LYS A 83 -10.97 -39.03 0.78
N LYS A 84 -12.00 -38.20 0.97
CA LYS A 84 -11.83 -36.80 1.39
C LYS A 84 -11.33 -36.66 2.82
N LYS A 85 -11.71 -37.57 3.73
CA LYS A 85 -11.16 -37.62 5.09
C LYS A 85 -9.66 -37.96 5.09
N GLU A 86 -9.25 -38.93 4.28
CA GLU A 86 -7.83 -39.28 4.14
C GLU A 86 -7.00 -38.14 3.54
N GLU A 87 -7.53 -37.49 2.50
CA GLU A 87 -6.93 -36.30 1.88
C GLU A 87 -6.73 -35.18 2.91
N ALA A 88 -7.80 -34.81 3.63
CA ALA A 88 -7.75 -33.79 4.67
C ALA A 88 -6.76 -34.15 5.79
N LEU A 89 -6.74 -35.42 6.23
CA LEU A 89 -5.80 -35.91 7.24
C LEU A 89 -4.34 -35.79 6.76
N SER A 90 -4.08 -36.08 5.49
CA SER A 90 -2.74 -35.97 4.91
C SER A 90 -2.26 -34.51 4.84
N LEU A 91 -3.15 -33.57 4.52
CA LEU A 91 -2.87 -32.14 4.49
C LEU A 91 -2.63 -31.60 5.90
N LEU A 92 -3.48 -31.98 6.85
CA LEU A 92 -3.34 -31.61 8.26
C LEU A 92 -2.02 -32.11 8.85
N LYS A 93 -1.63 -33.37 8.60
CA LYS A 93 -0.34 -33.92 9.06
C LYS A 93 0.87 -33.11 8.59
N LYS A 94 0.81 -32.50 7.41
CA LYS A 94 1.88 -31.66 6.87
C LYS A 94 1.79 -30.22 7.38
N TRP A 95 0.58 -29.69 7.52
CA TRP A 95 0.32 -28.30 7.89
C TRP A 95 0.58 -28.02 9.38
N PHE A 96 0.18 -28.93 10.28
CA PHE A 96 0.29 -28.73 11.73
C PHE A 96 1.72 -28.42 12.20
N PRO A 97 2.76 -29.20 11.83
CA PRO A 97 4.13 -28.90 12.25
C PRO A 97 4.63 -27.54 11.73
N GLN A 98 4.21 -27.14 10.52
CA GLN A 98 4.58 -25.85 9.94
C GLN A 98 3.90 -24.70 10.68
N MET A 99 2.64 -24.88 11.07
CA MET A 99 1.87 -23.91 11.83
C MET A 99 2.39 -23.75 13.27
N GLU A 100 2.79 -24.84 13.92
CA GLU A 100 3.38 -24.79 15.27
C GLU A 100 4.72 -24.03 15.27
N ASN A 101 5.60 -24.33 14.30
CA ASN A 101 6.84 -23.61 14.10
C ASN A 101 6.61 -22.11 13.83
N PHE A 102 5.59 -21.79 13.02
CA PHE A 102 5.20 -20.40 12.75
C PHE A 102 4.67 -19.69 14.00
N SER A 103 3.88 -20.36 14.84
CA SER A 103 3.41 -19.84 16.12
C SER A 103 4.58 -19.50 17.06
N GLY A 104 5.60 -20.36 17.13
CA GLY A 104 6.84 -20.08 17.86
C GLY A 104 7.55 -18.82 17.35
N GLN A 105 7.64 -18.65 16.03
CA GLN A 105 8.20 -17.44 15.41
C GLN A 105 7.33 -16.20 15.70
N LEU A 106 6.01 -16.34 15.68
CA LEU A 106 5.08 -15.24 15.91
C LEU A 106 5.18 -14.69 17.34
N LYS A 107 5.41 -15.55 18.34
CA LYS A 107 5.64 -15.12 19.73
C LYS A 107 6.77 -14.10 19.85
N LYS A 108 7.86 -14.27 19.09
CA LYS A 108 8.99 -13.32 19.07
C LYS A 108 8.59 -11.93 18.58
N TYR A 109 7.69 -11.85 17.61
CA TYR A 109 7.28 -10.58 16.98
C TYR A 109 5.98 -10.01 17.57
N LYS A 110 5.31 -10.71 18.48
CA LYS A 110 4.00 -10.32 19.04
C LYS A 110 3.99 -8.89 19.60
N VAL A 111 5.00 -8.52 20.37
CA VAL A 111 5.10 -7.17 20.95
C VAL A 111 5.25 -6.13 19.85
N THR A 112 6.19 -6.34 18.90
CA THR A 112 6.39 -5.45 17.76
C THR A 112 5.15 -5.33 16.87
N ILE A 113 4.40 -6.41 16.68
CA ILE A 113 3.14 -6.39 15.93
C ILE A 113 2.12 -5.51 16.66
N ASN A 114 1.96 -5.68 17.97
CA ASN A 114 1.01 -4.89 18.75
C ASN A 114 1.37 -3.40 18.77
N ASP A 115 2.66 -3.08 18.93
CA ASP A 115 3.14 -1.70 18.91
C ASP A 115 2.86 -1.04 17.55
N LEU A 116 3.13 -1.75 16.44
CA LEU A 116 2.85 -1.26 15.08
C LEU A 116 1.36 -1.12 14.81
N LEU A 117 0.50 -1.99 15.36
CA LEU A 117 -0.95 -1.87 15.23
C LEU A 117 -1.47 -0.62 15.94
N ALA A 118 -1.00 -0.35 17.17
CA ALA A 118 -1.37 0.84 17.91
C ALA A 118 -0.88 2.12 17.20
N GLU A 119 0.35 2.10 16.67
CA GLU A 119 0.89 3.22 15.87
C GLU A 119 0.05 3.46 14.60
N ASN A 120 -0.35 2.40 13.89
CA ASN A 120 -1.20 2.52 12.71
C ASN A 120 -2.57 3.12 13.03
N GLU A 121 -3.19 2.75 14.15
CA GLU A 121 -4.47 3.34 14.58
C GLU A 121 -4.34 4.85 14.82
N GLN A 122 -3.25 5.29 15.47
CA GLN A 122 -2.97 6.72 15.66
C GLN A 122 -2.71 7.45 14.33
N LEU A 123 -1.99 6.82 13.40
CA LEU A 123 -1.74 7.38 12.07
C LEU A 123 -3.04 7.49 11.26
N GLU A 124 -3.92 6.49 11.31
CA GLU A 124 -5.24 6.54 10.68
C GLU A 124 -6.11 7.64 11.28
N ALA A 125 -6.10 7.81 12.61
CA ALA A 125 -6.83 8.88 13.28
C ALA A 125 -6.30 10.26 12.88
N ARG A 126 -4.98 10.44 12.82
CA ARG A 126 -4.34 11.68 12.36
C ARG A 126 -4.64 11.96 10.89
N ALA A 127 -4.62 10.95 10.03
CA ALA A 127 -4.97 11.09 8.62
C ALA A 127 -6.44 11.54 8.47
N LYS A 128 -7.38 10.87 9.16
CA LYS A 128 -8.80 11.26 9.17
C LYS A 128 -9.01 12.69 9.69
N ALA A 129 -8.28 13.10 10.72
CA ALA A 129 -8.33 14.46 11.26
C ALA A 129 -7.75 15.49 10.29
N SER A 130 -6.63 15.17 9.62
CA SER A 130 -5.99 16.04 8.61
C SER A 130 -6.90 16.26 7.40
N GLU A 131 -7.53 15.21 6.88
CA GLU A 131 -8.52 15.31 5.79
C GLU A 131 -9.70 16.21 6.19
N LYS A 132 -10.22 16.05 7.41
CA LYS A 132 -11.29 16.91 7.93
C LYS A 132 -10.86 18.38 8.07
N GLY A 133 -9.63 18.63 8.50
CA GLY A 133 -9.05 19.98 8.62
C GLY A 133 -8.94 20.67 7.26
N LYS A 134 -8.33 20.01 6.27
CA LYS A 134 -8.19 20.53 4.90
C LYS A 134 -9.55 20.86 4.27
N MET A 135 -10.55 20.02 4.46
CA MET A 135 -11.89 20.27 3.94
C MET A 135 -12.57 21.47 4.61
N LYS A 136 -12.30 21.71 5.89
CA LYS A 136 -12.81 22.89 6.60
C LYS A 136 -12.12 24.17 6.11
N ASP A 137 -10.79 24.16 6.00
CA ASP A 137 -10.00 25.32 5.58
C ASP A 137 -10.32 25.72 4.12
N THR A 138 -10.53 24.74 3.24
CA THR A 138 -10.95 25.00 1.85
C THR A 138 -12.34 25.63 1.76
N MET A 139 -13.29 25.18 2.58
CA MET A 139 -14.62 25.79 2.63
C MET A 139 -14.59 27.21 3.20
N GLU A 140 -13.84 27.46 4.27
CA GLU A 140 -13.68 28.80 4.84
C GLU A 140 -13.03 29.76 3.84
N ARG A 141 -12.00 29.28 3.13
CA ARG A 141 -11.36 30.05 2.06
C ARG A 141 -12.32 30.38 0.93
N ALA A 142 -13.09 29.41 0.43
CA ALA A 142 -14.07 29.63 -0.63
C ALA A 142 -15.13 30.66 -0.22
N LYS A 143 -15.55 30.66 1.06
CA LYS A 143 -16.48 31.66 1.59
C LYS A 143 -15.87 33.06 1.59
N LEU A 144 -14.65 33.22 2.10
CA LEU A 144 -13.93 34.50 2.09
C LEU A 144 -13.69 35.02 0.67
N GLU A 145 -13.35 34.14 -0.27
CA GLU A 145 -13.18 34.50 -1.68
C GLU A 145 -14.51 34.99 -2.31
N SER A 146 -15.65 34.38 -1.95
CA SER A 146 -16.97 34.87 -2.36
C SER A 146 -17.27 36.25 -1.78
N GLU A 147 -17.03 36.46 -0.49
CA GLU A 147 -17.27 37.75 0.18
C GLU A 147 -16.40 38.87 -0.43
N LEU A 148 -15.12 38.60 -0.70
CA LEU A 148 -14.23 39.53 -1.39
C LEU A 148 -14.75 39.89 -2.78
N LYS A 149 -15.23 38.90 -3.54
CA LYS A 149 -15.80 39.12 -4.87
C LYS A 149 -17.06 39.98 -4.81
N ASP A 150 -17.89 39.79 -3.79
CA ASP A 150 -19.10 40.59 -3.60
C ASP A 150 -18.78 42.03 -3.18
N ILE A 151 -17.76 42.24 -2.33
CA ILE A 151 -17.24 43.58 -2.01
C ILE A 151 -16.65 44.24 -3.26
N GLN A 152 -15.86 43.53 -4.06
CA GLN A 152 -15.29 44.06 -5.29
C GLN A 152 -16.39 44.50 -6.27
N ARG A 153 -17.44 43.69 -6.44
CA ARG A 153 -18.62 44.04 -7.24
C ARG A 153 -19.33 45.29 -6.72
N LEU A 154 -19.38 45.48 -5.41
CA LEU A 154 -19.96 46.68 -4.81
C LEU A 154 -19.10 47.90 -5.15
N VAL A 155 -17.78 47.81 -4.98
CA VAL A 155 -16.84 48.89 -5.30
C VAL A 155 -16.90 49.25 -6.79
N ASP A 156 -16.94 48.26 -7.69
CA ASP A 156 -17.00 48.47 -9.15
C ASP A 156 -18.31 49.14 -9.61
N ARG A 157 -19.38 49.06 -8.80
CA ARG A 157 -20.67 49.72 -9.08
C ARG A 157 -20.73 51.16 -8.59
N ILE A 158 -19.78 51.61 -7.78
CA ILE A 158 -19.77 52.99 -7.28
C ILE A 158 -19.33 53.92 -8.42
N PRO A 159 -20.14 54.92 -8.79
CA PRO A 159 -19.76 55.89 -9.81
C PRO A 159 -18.48 56.65 -9.43
N PRO A 160 -17.58 56.91 -10.39
CA PRO A 160 -16.28 57.54 -10.11
C PRO A 160 -16.37 58.94 -9.52
N GLU A 161 -17.48 59.66 -9.77
CA GLU A 161 -17.75 61.00 -9.21
C GLU A 161 -17.91 60.97 -7.68
N VAL A 162 -18.62 59.97 -7.16
CA VAL A 162 -18.81 59.76 -5.71
C VAL A 162 -17.51 59.36 -5.03
N LEU A 163 -16.67 58.56 -5.71
CA LEU A 163 -15.34 58.20 -5.22
C LEU A 163 -14.38 59.40 -5.18
N ALA A 164 -14.56 60.39 -6.05
CA ALA A 164 -13.75 61.60 -6.08
C ALA A 164 -14.10 62.57 -4.93
N GLU A 165 -15.37 62.65 -4.53
CA GLU A 165 -15.80 63.42 -3.35
C GLU A 165 -15.31 62.80 -2.03
N LEU A 166 -15.28 61.47 -1.92
CA LEU A 166 -14.79 60.76 -0.72
C LEU A 166 -13.27 60.85 -0.52
N LYS A 167 -12.50 61.17 -1.56
CA LYS A 167 -11.03 61.30 -1.52
C LYS A 167 -10.54 62.73 -1.31
N ARG A 168 -11.46 63.67 -1.08
CA ARG A 168 -11.19 65.10 -0.86
C ARG A 168 -11.12 65.42 0.62
#